data_AF-A0A9R0DWP8-F1
#
_entry.id   AF-A0A9R0DWP8-F1
#
_cell.length_a   1.000
_cell.length_b   1.000
_cell.length_c   1.000
_cell.angle_alpha   90.00
_cell.angle_beta   90.00
_cell.angle_gamma   90.00
#
_symmetry.space_group_name_H-M   'P 1'
#
loop_
_entity.id
_entity.type
_entity.pdbx_description
1 polymer ?
#
loop_
_entity_poly.entity_id
_entity_poly.type
_entity_poly.pdbx_seq_one_letter_code
_entity_poly.pdbx_strand_id
1 'polypeptide(L)'
;MRKIVKRTQSYSLDLISFCFLILFTVMVALQLIIAIILNIVFVSYCDRRIKDGAEVTGTKRYVAYLVKAPMSSKAYDSWVCGGAIVSTLFIITSAACVDDVEYLYAVAGYKKYVTDKDIDTDQCTKTMKKKVIYTCVPMKYELNYYQLEKWSYIDIAVVKVESPFDFNDSQYESLCSYKPKVIGVNYEKRFQDPGVDGLVYGWGHLDIWRKPGDTKNYNQESLRYAAVKIIDKTLCKKAYSKFPNMSNVIDEFMICTEGKGEIDEHGNLDLNEGSSDTKLNGCKDSVDKLTLCDKDTAAANVFLEDETRREVLRSANQTSNQTTIVKNETLSSRRFSTRKTGICQNDHGGPLVTWAGANEVLIGVASVFKVTTESTCTGPYLYTSTRCNGMFLHCILSSKARRRSICDSPPIMRGYETVEKFVSWKNHPAGPAQNEIEIDDQEKAEEQKKIYREFAKINKFSDNQMIALRPQLPINKS
;
A
#
# COMPACT_ATOMS: atom_id res chain seq x y z
N MET A 1 39.58 -73.54 51.21
CA MET A 1 39.03 -73.92 49.89
C MET A 1 37.50 -74.12 49.90
N ARG A 2 36.70 -73.17 50.44
CA ARG A 2 35.21 -73.14 50.30
C ARG A 2 34.51 -71.81 50.72
N LYS A 3 35.25 -70.76 51.07
CA LYS A 3 34.69 -69.47 51.54
C LYS A 3 35.01 -68.24 50.66
N ILE A 4 35.84 -68.39 49.63
CA ILE A 4 36.22 -67.26 48.75
C ILE A 4 35.38 -67.22 47.46
N VAL A 5 34.76 -68.35 47.08
CA VAL A 5 33.94 -68.46 45.84
C VAL A 5 32.51 -67.89 46.01
N LYS A 6 32.04 -67.64 47.23
CA LYS A 6 30.74 -66.97 47.47
C LYS A 6 30.79 -65.45 47.37
N ARG A 7 31.99 -64.83 47.32
CA ARG A 7 32.12 -63.37 47.29
C ARG A 7 32.07 -62.82 45.87
N THR A 8 32.58 -63.56 44.88
CA THR A 8 32.62 -63.14 43.47
C THR A 8 31.27 -63.15 42.77
N GLN A 9 30.28 -63.89 43.26
CA GLN A 9 28.93 -63.95 42.67
C GLN A 9 28.03 -62.79 43.13
N SER A 10 28.31 -62.19 44.30
CA SER A 10 27.61 -60.99 44.81
C SER A 10 27.98 -59.74 44.02
N TYR A 11 29.27 -59.57 43.70
CA TYR A 11 29.74 -58.39 42.96
C TYR A 11 29.22 -58.35 41.51
N SER A 12 28.90 -59.50 40.90
CA SER A 12 28.36 -59.56 39.53
C SER A 12 26.90 -59.11 39.45
N LEU A 13 26.09 -59.43 40.47
CA LEU A 13 24.68 -59.00 40.53
C LEU A 13 24.57 -57.51 40.85
N ASP A 14 25.45 -57.00 41.73
CA ASP A 14 25.52 -55.58 42.05
C ASP A 14 25.96 -54.74 40.84
N LEU A 15 26.91 -55.23 40.03
CA LEU A 15 27.36 -54.54 38.83
C LEU A 15 26.28 -54.50 37.72
N ILE A 16 25.52 -55.59 37.57
CA ILE A 16 24.39 -55.64 36.63
C ILE A 16 23.28 -54.69 37.09
N SER A 17 22.95 -54.71 38.38
CA SER A 17 21.95 -53.79 38.96
C SER A 17 22.37 -52.33 38.82
N PHE A 18 23.66 -52.03 38.98
CA PHE A 18 24.19 -50.67 38.81
C PHE A 18 24.13 -50.21 37.35
N CYS A 19 24.45 -51.10 36.40
CA CYS A 19 24.29 -50.81 34.96
C CYS A 19 22.83 -50.58 34.57
N PHE A 20 21.88 -51.35 35.09
CA PHE A 20 20.45 -51.13 34.84
C PHE A 20 19.97 -49.79 35.40
N LEU A 21 20.45 -49.38 36.58
CA LEU A 21 20.12 -48.09 37.17
C LEU A 21 20.66 -46.93 36.33
N ILE A 22 21.89 -47.04 35.82
CA ILE A 22 22.49 -46.03 34.92
C ILE A 22 21.76 -45.96 33.59
N LEU A 23 21.42 -47.10 32.96
CA LEU A 23 20.65 -47.12 31.72
C LEU A 23 19.25 -46.51 31.90
N PHE A 24 18.60 -46.80 33.02
CA PHE A 24 17.29 -46.24 33.34
C PHE A 24 17.35 -44.72 33.56
N THR A 25 18.35 -44.21 34.29
CA THR A 25 18.51 -42.76 34.49
C THR A 25 18.86 -42.04 33.20
N VAL A 26 19.68 -42.63 32.33
CA VAL A 26 20.00 -42.08 31.00
C VAL A 26 18.77 -42.06 30.09
N MET A 27 17.95 -43.11 30.09
CA MET A 27 16.70 -43.14 29.31
C MET A 27 15.69 -42.10 29.78
N VAL A 28 15.50 -41.94 31.09
CA VAL A 28 14.60 -40.92 31.67
C VAL A 28 15.11 -39.51 31.37
N ALA A 29 16.42 -39.28 31.47
CA ALA A 29 17.04 -38.01 31.10
C ALA A 29 16.88 -37.69 29.61
N LEU A 30 17.05 -38.68 28.72
CA LEU A 30 16.86 -38.51 27.28
C LEU A 30 15.39 -38.23 26.92
N GLN A 31 14.43 -38.90 27.56
CA GLN A 31 13.00 -38.61 27.40
C GLN A 31 12.64 -37.21 27.89
N LEU A 32 13.19 -36.76 29.02
CA LEU A 32 13.04 -35.39 29.51
C LEU A 32 13.67 -34.37 28.57
N ILE A 33 14.87 -34.63 28.03
CA ILE A 33 15.53 -33.74 27.07
C ILE A 33 14.73 -33.68 25.76
N ILE A 34 14.22 -34.80 25.24
CA ILE A 34 13.36 -34.82 24.05
C ILE A 34 12.03 -34.11 24.32
N ALA A 35 11.41 -34.30 25.50
CA ALA A 35 10.21 -33.57 25.89
C ALA A 35 10.46 -32.06 26.05
N ILE A 36 11.63 -31.67 26.57
CA ILE A 36 12.08 -30.27 26.66
C ILE A 36 12.36 -29.71 25.27
N ILE A 37 13.02 -30.45 24.37
CA ILE A 37 13.25 -30.04 22.97
C ILE A 37 11.92 -29.93 22.22
N LEU A 38 10.97 -30.86 22.39
CA LEU A 38 9.64 -30.80 21.78
C LEU A 38 8.79 -29.65 22.34
N ASN A 39 8.93 -29.30 23.64
CA ASN A 39 8.32 -28.08 24.21
C ASN A 39 9.04 -26.80 23.79
N ILE A 40 10.35 -26.84 23.48
CA ILE A 40 11.10 -25.72 22.90
C ILE A 40 10.78 -25.54 21.40
N VAL A 41 10.36 -26.61 20.72
CA VAL A 41 9.97 -26.61 19.29
C VAL A 41 8.47 -26.30 19.09
N PHE A 42 7.64 -26.34 20.14
CA PHE A 42 6.24 -25.93 20.10
C PHE A 42 5.91 -24.98 21.27
N VAL A 43 6.12 -23.68 21.04
CA VAL A 43 5.16 -22.57 21.25
C VAL A 43 5.95 -21.27 21.06
N SER A 44 6.00 -20.85 19.81
CA SER A 44 5.86 -19.44 19.40
C SER A 44 5.40 -19.49 17.96
N TYR A 45 4.13 -19.85 17.78
CA TYR A 45 3.39 -19.52 16.58
C TYR A 45 3.28 -17.99 16.51
N CYS A 46 4.32 -17.35 16.00
CA CYS A 46 4.22 -15.98 15.49
C CYS A 46 3.78 -16.10 14.04
N ASP A 47 2.47 -16.24 13.83
CA ASP A 47 1.87 -16.20 12.49
C ASP A 47 2.01 -14.78 11.93
N ARG A 48 2.77 -14.66 10.84
CA ARG A 48 3.11 -13.38 10.21
C ARG A 48 2.18 -13.10 9.04
N ARG A 49 1.35 -12.05 9.16
CA ARG A 49 0.54 -11.48 8.07
C ARG A 49 0.88 -9.98 7.87
N ILE A 50 0.10 -9.06 7.23
CA ILE A 50 0.46 -7.60 7.09
C ILE A 50 0.86 -7.08 8.47
N LYS A 51 2.13 -7.10 8.83
CA LYS A 51 2.52 -7.58 10.18
C LYS A 51 1.33 -7.90 11.12
N ASP A 52 0.77 -9.12 11.00
CA ASP A 52 -0.48 -9.62 11.63
C ASP A 52 -1.84 -9.33 10.91
N GLY A 53 -1.88 -8.74 9.72
CA GLY A 53 -3.15 -8.42 9.03
C GLY A 53 -3.83 -9.57 8.28
N ALA A 54 -5.15 -9.67 8.35
CA ALA A 54 -5.89 -10.80 7.81
C ALA A 54 -6.29 -10.64 6.33
N GLU A 55 -6.73 -11.74 5.71
CA GLU A 55 -7.45 -11.66 4.44
C GLU A 55 -8.74 -10.88 4.62
N VAL A 56 -9.08 -10.04 3.64
CA VAL A 56 -10.37 -9.34 3.61
C VAL A 56 -11.48 -10.33 3.27
N THR A 57 -12.33 -10.62 4.25
CA THR A 57 -13.52 -11.46 4.02
C THR A 57 -14.66 -10.64 3.40
N GLY A 58 -14.77 -9.36 3.76
CA GLY A 58 -15.80 -8.45 3.26
C GLY A 58 -15.55 -7.93 1.84
N THR A 59 -16.40 -6.99 1.39
CA THR A 59 -16.20 -6.27 0.12
C THR A 59 -15.64 -4.88 0.40
N LYS A 60 -14.45 -4.58 -0.12
CA LYS A 60 -13.81 -3.26 0.00
C LYS A 60 -13.87 -2.54 -1.33
N ARG A 61 -15.08 -2.07 -1.64
CA ARG A 61 -15.51 -1.58 -2.97
C ARG A 61 -14.76 -0.35 -3.48
N TYR A 62 -14.10 0.40 -2.61
CA TYR A 62 -13.32 1.59 -2.96
C TYR A 62 -11.83 1.32 -3.12
N VAL A 63 -11.33 0.15 -2.70
CA VAL A 63 -9.91 -0.17 -2.80
C VAL A 63 -9.62 -0.54 -4.26
N ALA A 64 -8.65 0.16 -4.84
CA ALA A 64 -8.12 -0.09 -6.17
C ALA A 64 -6.62 -0.34 -6.06
N TYR A 65 -6.05 -0.95 -7.10
CA TYR A 65 -4.60 -0.98 -7.26
C TYR A 65 -4.20 -0.45 -8.63
N LEU A 66 -3.00 0.10 -8.68
CA LEU A 66 -2.31 0.53 -9.87
C LEU A 66 -1.24 -0.49 -10.22
N VAL A 67 -1.21 -0.88 -11.47
CA VAL A 67 -0.19 -1.77 -12.02
C VAL A 67 0.33 -1.15 -13.31
N LYS A 68 1.64 -1.24 -13.54
CA LYS A 68 2.23 -0.77 -14.79
C LYS A 68 1.74 -1.60 -15.97
N ALA A 69 1.75 -1.00 -17.15
CA ALA A 69 1.61 -1.76 -18.39
C ALA A 69 2.83 -2.70 -18.56
N PRO A 70 2.66 -3.86 -19.24
CA PRO A 70 3.75 -4.76 -19.56
C PRO A 70 4.91 -4.04 -20.27
N MET A 71 4.57 -3.13 -21.19
CA MET A 71 5.50 -2.27 -21.90
C MET A 71 5.54 -0.89 -21.25
N SER A 72 6.31 -0.76 -20.18
CA SER A 72 6.60 0.54 -19.54
C SER A 72 8.10 0.84 -19.67
N SER A 73 8.46 2.12 -19.64
CA SER A 73 9.86 2.57 -19.64
C SER A 73 10.66 2.05 -18.44
N LYS A 74 9.98 1.63 -17.37
CA LYS A 74 10.57 1.02 -16.18
C LYS A 74 10.39 -0.50 -16.18
N ALA A 75 11.51 -1.21 -16.01
CA ALA A 75 11.56 -2.66 -15.87
C ALA A 75 11.24 -3.15 -14.43
N TYR A 76 10.28 -2.51 -13.75
CA TYR A 76 9.91 -2.94 -12.40
C TYR A 76 9.07 -4.21 -12.44
N ASP A 77 9.63 -5.34 -12.03
CA ASP A 77 8.85 -6.59 -11.92
C ASP A 77 7.93 -6.57 -10.70
N SER A 78 6.70 -7.08 -10.86
CA SER A 78 5.70 -7.23 -9.78
C SER A 78 5.43 -5.94 -9.01
N TRP A 79 5.50 -4.81 -9.71
CA TRP A 79 5.20 -3.50 -9.16
C TRP A 79 3.69 -3.34 -9.01
N VAL A 80 3.25 -2.89 -7.83
CA VAL A 80 1.87 -2.54 -7.56
C VAL A 80 1.85 -1.43 -6.52
N CYS A 81 0.88 -0.54 -6.68
CA CYS A 81 0.52 0.46 -5.69
C CYS A 81 -0.95 0.35 -5.36
N GLY A 82 -1.32 0.67 -4.13
CA GLY A 82 -2.72 0.79 -3.73
C GLY A 82 -3.33 2.14 -4.13
N GLY A 83 -4.64 2.26 -3.94
CA GLY A 83 -5.37 3.51 -4.10
C GLY A 83 -6.82 3.42 -3.63
N ALA A 84 -7.46 4.58 -3.54
CA ALA A 84 -8.86 4.72 -3.14
C ALA A 84 -9.68 5.41 -4.24
N ILE A 85 -10.77 4.79 -4.67
CA ILE A 85 -11.73 5.38 -5.61
C ILE A 85 -12.53 6.46 -4.87
N VAL A 86 -12.33 7.72 -5.23
CA VAL A 86 -13.00 8.87 -4.59
C VAL A 86 -14.04 9.53 -5.47
N SER A 87 -14.04 9.21 -6.76
CA SER A 87 -15.12 9.48 -7.70
C SER A 87 -15.15 8.40 -8.78
N THR A 88 -16.12 8.43 -9.68
CA THR A 88 -16.14 7.51 -10.83
C THR A 88 -14.93 7.66 -11.74
N LEU A 89 -14.23 8.79 -11.72
CA LEU A 89 -13.08 9.05 -12.60
C LEU A 89 -11.75 9.14 -11.86
N PHE A 90 -11.76 9.29 -10.54
CA PHE A 90 -10.57 9.66 -9.78
C PHE A 90 -10.26 8.67 -8.67
N ILE A 91 -8.98 8.33 -8.57
CA ILE A 91 -8.37 7.55 -7.51
C ILE A 91 -7.34 8.42 -6.78
N ILE A 92 -7.32 8.36 -5.45
CA ILE A 92 -6.21 8.91 -4.65
C ILE A 92 -5.20 7.80 -4.39
N THR A 93 -3.92 8.11 -4.56
CA THR A 93 -2.78 7.21 -4.30
C THR A 93 -1.58 8.04 -3.82
N SER A 94 -0.38 7.48 -3.75
CA SER A 94 0.83 8.24 -3.39
C SER A 94 1.49 8.84 -4.63
N ALA A 95 2.24 9.94 -4.47
CA ALA A 95 2.98 10.55 -5.57
C ALA A 95 4.11 9.65 -6.05
N ALA A 96 4.75 8.91 -5.13
CA ALA A 96 5.77 7.92 -5.46
C ALA A 96 5.27 6.85 -6.45
N CYS A 97 3.97 6.56 -6.46
CA CYS A 97 3.38 5.56 -7.35
C CYS A 97 3.22 6.02 -8.80
N VAL A 98 3.30 7.32 -9.07
CA VAL A 98 2.93 7.90 -10.37
C VAL A 98 3.97 8.88 -10.90
N ASP A 99 5.06 9.10 -10.16
CA ASP A 99 6.07 10.07 -10.54
C ASP A 99 7.03 9.51 -11.60
N ASP A 100 7.51 8.28 -11.42
CA ASP A 100 8.50 7.63 -12.29
C ASP A 100 7.98 6.43 -13.10
N VAL A 101 6.70 6.06 -12.93
CA VAL A 101 6.04 5.01 -13.70
C VAL A 101 4.98 5.59 -14.61
N GLU A 102 5.18 5.44 -15.91
CA GLU A 102 4.22 5.80 -16.95
C GLU A 102 3.43 4.57 -17.43
N TYR A 103 2.27 4.85 -18.05
CA TYR A 103 1.33 3.84 -18.57
C TYR A 103 0.85 2.89 -17.48
N LEU A 104 -0.02 3.38 -16.62
CA LEU A 104 -0.61 2.63 -15.52
C LEU A 104 -2.02 2.15 -15.88
N TYR A 105 -2.35 0.94 -15.45
CA TYR A 105 -3.73 0.48 -15.33
C TYR A 105 -4.22 0.63 -13.90
N ALA A 106 -5.46 1.08 -13.76
CA ALA A 106 -6.22 1.01 -12.52
C ALA A 106 -7.16 -0.20 -12.56
N VAL A 107 -7.08 -1.05 -11.54
CA VAL A 107 -7.96 -2.19 -11.33
C VAL A 107 -8.80 -1.95 -10.09
N ALA A 108 -10.11 -2.17 -10.23
CA ALA A 108 -11.10 -1.94 -9.20
C ALA A 108 -12.09 -3.12 -9.15
N GLY A 109 -12.75 -3.32 -8.02
CA GLY A 109 -13.78 -4.34 -7.89
C GLY A 109 -13.26 -5.78 -7.78
N TYR A 110 -11.97 -5.96 -7.51
CA TYR A 110 -11.34 -7.28 -7.52
C TYR A 110 -10.51 -7.52 -6.26
N LYS A 111 -10.74 -8.67 -5.60
CA LYS A 111 -9.94 -9.09 -4.43
C LYS A 111 -8.59 -9.66 -4.85
N LYS A 112 -8.51 -10.23 -6.06
CA LYS A 112 -7.32 -10.90 -6.57
C LYS A 112 -6.36 -9.87 -7.15
N TYR A 113 -5.10 -9.94 -6.76
CA TYR A 113 -4.00 -9.25 -7.44
C TYR A 113 -3.65 -10.00 -8.72
N VAL A 114 -3.68 -9.27 -9.84
CA VAL A 114 -3.22 -9.73 -11.14
C VAL A 114 -1.97 -8.96 -11.53
N THR A 115 -0.93 -9.69 -11.93
CA THR A 115 0.35 -9.11 -12.34
C THR A 115 0.22 -8.35 -13.65
N ASP A 116 1.22 -7.54 -13.97
CA ASP A 116 1.32 -6.88 -15.27
C ASP A 116 1.31 -7.90 -16.42
N LYS A 117 1.98 -9.05 -16.26
CA LYS A 117 2.06 -10.10 -17.30
C LYS A 117 0.71 -10.75 -17.62
N ASP A 118 -0.14 -10.89 -16.62
CA ASP A 118 -1.43 -11.57 -16.74
C ASP A 118 -2.61 -10.59 -16.91
N ILE A 119 -2.33 -9.29 -16.99
CA ILE A 119 -3.35 -8.24 -16.99
C ILE A 119 -4.31 -8.31 -18.19
N ASP A 120 -3.83 -8.88 -19.31
CA ASP A 120 -4.58 -9.07 -20.56
C ASP A 120 -5.21 -10.47 -20.69
N THR A 121 -4.92 -11.39 -19.76
CA THR A 121 -5.40 -12.77 -19.79
C THR A 121 -6.41 -13.09 -18.69
N ASP A 122 -6.30 -12.47 -17.51
CA ASP A 122 -7.30 -12.60 -16.45
C ASP A 122 -8.64 -11.98 -16.87
N GLN A 123 -9.72 -12.73 -16.65
CA GLN A 123 -11.05 -12.41 -17.15
C GLN A 123 -11.58 -11.06 -16.63
N CYS A 124 -11.32 -10.73 -15.37
CA CYS A 124 -11.71 -9.46 -14.79
C CYS A 124 -10.88 -8.34 -15.40
N THR A 125 -9.55 -8.43 -15.31
CA THR A 125 -8.69 -7.29 -15.67
C THR A 125 -8.67 -7.02 -17.16
N LYS A 126 -8.74 -8.05 -18.01
CA LYS A 126 -8.85 -7.89 -19.46
C LYS A 126 -10.04 -7.00 -19.85
N THR A 127 -11.15 -7.13 -19.13
CA THR A 127 -12.41 -6.45 -19.45
C THR A 127 -12.59 -5.14 -18.69
N MET A 128 -12.25 -5.12 -17.40
CA MET A 128 -12.69 -4.08 -16.46
C MET A 128 -11.59 -3.10 -16.04
N LYS A 129 -10.31 -3.38 -16.35
CA LYS A 129 -9.21 -2.44 -16.04
C LYS A 129 -9.42 -1.13 -16.80
N LYS A 130 -8.88 -0.05 -16.27
CA LYS A 130 -8.92 1.27 -16.91
C LYS A 130 -7.52 1.82 -17.08
N LYS A 131 -7.23 2.44 -18.22
CA LYS A 131 -5.99 3.19 -18.45
C LYS A 131 -6.00 4.48 -17.65
N VAL A 132 -4.89 4.79 -16.99
CA VAL A 132 -4.64 6.08 -16.36
C VAL A 132 -4.19 7.06 -17.44
N ILE A 133 -4.90 8.18 -17.56
CA ILE A 133 -4.68 9.19 -18.61
C ILE A 133 -4.21 10.53 -18.05
N TYR A 134 -4.28 10.70 -16.74
CA TYR A 134 -3.86 11.92 -16.07
C TYR A 134 -3.40 11.62 -14.66
N THR A 135 -2.31 12.25 -14.27
CA THR A 135 -1.78 12.22 -12.90
C THR A 135 -1.52 13.64 -12.43
N CYS A 136 -1.79 13.90 -11.15
CA CYS A 136 -1.57 15.19 -10.53
C CYS A 136 -0.90 14.99 -9.18
N VAL A 137 0.26 15.61 -9.02
CA VAL A 137 1.06 15.57 -7.79
C VAL A 137 1.36 17.00 -7.32
N PRO A 138 1.57 17.24 -6.02
CA PRO A 138 2.10 18.50 -5.51
C PRO A 138 3.46 18.80 -6.13
N MET A 139 3.70 20.01 -6.63
CA MET A 139 4.96 20.37 -7.30
C MET A 139 6.20 20.26 -6.40
N LYS A 140 6.02 20.43 -5.09
CA LYS A 140 7.12 20.30 -4.13
C LYS A 140 7.50 18.85 -3.84
N TYR A 141 6.73 17.89 -4.34
CA TYR A 141 7.08 16.48 -4.24
C TYR A 141 8.33 16.19 -5.09
N GLU A 142 9.30 15.49 -4.52
CA GLU A 142 10.50 15.03 -5.23
C GLU A 142 10.75 13.57 -4.86
N LEU A 143 10.58 12.66 -5.84
CA LEU A 143 10.92 11.26 -5.62
C LEU A 143 12.44 11.12 -5.52
N ASN A 144 12.91 10.89 -4.30
CA ASN A 144 14.32 10.69 -4.02
C ASN A 144 14.50 9.44 -3.16
N TYR A 145 14.97 8.36 -3.80
CA TYR A 145 15.20 7.09 -3.15
C TYR A 145 16.23 7.18 -2.01
N TYR A 146 17.08 8.21 -1.96
CA TYR A 146 18.14 8.36 -0.95
C TYR A 146 17.74 9.27 0.21
N GLN A 147 16.88 10.25 -0.06
CA GLN A 147 16.44 11.27 0.90
C GLN A 147 15.00 11.01 1.31
N LEU A 148 14.82 10.35 2.46
CA LEU A 148 13.50 9.94 2.96
C LEU A 148 12.56 11.13 3.18
N GLU A 149 13.11 12.26 3.61
CA GLU A 149 12.38 13.51 3.82
C GLU A 149 11.84 14.09 2.53
N LYS A 150 12.53 13.87 1.40
CA LYS A 150 12.06 14.30 0.08
C LYS A 150 11.04 13.33 -0.49
N TRP A 151 11.33 12.02 -0.44
CA TRP A 151 10.39 10.97 -0.85
C TRP A 151 9.04 11.19 -0.17
N SER A 152 9.05 11.42 1.14
CA SER A 152 7.83 11.52 1.92
C SER A 152 7.20 12.92 1.90
N TYR A 153 7.85 13.92 1.29
CA TYR A 153 7.34 15.28 1.30
C TYR A 153 6.05 15.42 0.47
N ILE A 154 4.90 15.44 1.14
CA ILE A 154 3.60 15.57 0.48
C ILE A 154 3.35 14.43 -0.53
N ASP A 155 3.69 13.20 -0.13
CA ASP A 155 3.58 11.99 -0.97
C ASP A 155 2.11 11.58 -1.17
N ILE A 156 1.40 12.31 -2.04
CA ILE A 156 0.00 12.08 -2.40
C ILE A 156 -0.24 12.49 -3.86
N ALA A 157 -1.07 11.71 -4.55
CA ALA A 157 -1.46 11.97 -5.93
C ALA A 157 -2.94 11.75 -6.15
N VAL A 158 -3.45 12.40 -7.19
CA VAL A 158 -4.74 12.10 -7.80
C VAL A 158 -4.48 11.57 -9.20
N VAL A 159 -5.06 10.42 -9.53
CA VAL A 159 -5.04 9.86 -10.89
C VAL A 159 -6.43 9.84 -11.48
N LYS A 160 -6.52 10.08 -12.79
CA LYS A 160 -7.76 9.99 -13.56
C LYS A 160 -7.70 8.84 -14.54
N VAL A 161 -8.77 8.05 -14.57
CA VAL A 161 -8.95 6.96 -15.54
C VAL A 161 -9.63 7.44 -16.83
N GLU A 162 -9.42 6.69 -17.91
CA GLU A 162 -9.90 6.99 -19.27
C GLU A 162 -11.42 7.11 -19.39
N SER A 163 -12.16 6.36 -18.57
CA SER A 163 -13.62 6.37 -18.55
C SER A 163 -14.13 6.12 -17.13
N PRO A 164 -15.33 6.64 -16.78
CA PRO A 164 -15.89 6.45 -15.45
C PRO A 164 -16.04 4.96 -15.09
N PHE A 165 -15.76 4.60 -13.84
CA PHE A 165 -16.18 3.32 -13.27
C PHE A 165 -17.71 3.25 -13.25
N ASP A 166 -18.27 2.23 -13.89
CA ASP A 166 -19.70 1.96 -13.82
C ASP A 166 -20.01 1.10 -12.59
N PHE A 167 -20.53 1.74 -11.55
CA PHE A 167 -20.89 1.06 -10.30
C PHE A 167 -22.15 0.21 -10.40
N ASN A 168 -22.85 0.22 -11.54
CA ASN A 168 -24.03 -0.60 -11.81
C ASN A 168 -23.71 -1.78 -12.73
N ASP A 169 -22.54 -1.84 -13.35
CA ASP A 169 -22.18 -2.92 -14.27
C ASP A 169 -22.13 -4.27 -13.54
N SER A 170 -23.06 -5.17 -13.91
CA SER A 170 -23.15 -6.52 -13.36
C SER A 170 -21.96 -7.41 -13.75
N GLN A 171 -21.18 -7.03 -14.76
CA GLN A 171 -19.98 -7.76 -15.15
C GLN A 171 -18.93 -7.80 -14.02
N TYR A 172 -18.92 -6.82 -13.12
CA TYR A 172 -18.07 -6.88 -11.93
C TYR A 172 -18.40 -8.07 -11.01
N GLU A 173 -19.66 -8.50 -10.96
CA GLU A 173 -20.07 -9.63 -10.12
C GLU A 173 -19.85 -10.98 -10.81
N SER A 174 -19.87 -11.01 -12.15
CA SER A 174 -19.62 -12.24 -12.92
C SER A 174 -18.14 -12.47 -13.26
N LEU A 175 -17.38 -11.40 -13.49
CA LEU A 175 -15.98 -11.48 -13.93
C LEU A 175 -14.99 -11.14 -12.81
N CYS A 176 -15.36 -10.24 -11.89
CA CYS A 176 -14.51 -9.77 -10.80
C CYS A 176 -15.07 -10.24 -9.44
N SER A 177 -14.76 -9.52 -8.34
CA SER A 177 -15.23 -9.89 -7.00
C SER A 177 -16.44 -9.10 -6.52
N TYR A 178 -16.55 -7.82 -6.91
CA TYR A 178 -17.65 -6.94 -6.49
C TYR A 178 -17.70 -5.66 -7.32
N LYS A 179 -18.89 -5.03 -7.38
CA LYS A 179 -19.06 -3.70 -7.96
C LYS A 179 -18.25 -2.66 -7.16
N PRO A 180 -17.41 -1.83 -7.81
CA PRO A 180 -16.70 -0.77 -7.12
C PRO A 180 -17.64 0.31 -6.61
N LYS A 181 -17.17 1.14 -5.67
CA LYS A 181 -17.91 2.26 -5.09
C LYS A 181 -16.93 3.32 -4.61
N VAL A 182 -17.35 4.58 -4.60
CA VAL A 182 -16.57 5.68 -4.01
C VAL A 182 -16.49 5.60 -2.48
N ILE A 183 -15.35 6.01 -1.93
CA ILE A 183 -15.19 6.37 -0.52
C ILE A 183 -15.17 7.89 -0.35
N GLY A 184 -15.72 8.37 0.77
CA GLY A 184 -15.63 9.78 1.15
C GLY A 184 -14.23 10.13 1.67
N VAL A 185 -13.69 11.27 1.25
CA VAL A 185 -12.44 11.82 1.79
C VAL A 185 -12.77 12.68 3.01
N ASN A 186 -12.17 12.36 4.15
CA ASN A 186 -12.36 13.12 5.38
C ASN A 186 -11.16 14.06 5.63
N TYR A 187 -11.44 15.30 6.01
CA TYR A 187 -10.44 16.35 6.25
C TYR A 187 -10.43 16.84 7.71
N GLU A 188 -11.24 16.24 8.59
CA GLU A 188 -11.38 16.69 9.96
C GLU A 188 -10.29 16.11 10.87
N LYS A 189 -9.79 16.94 11.77
CA LYS A 189 -8.69 16.57 12.68
C LYS A 189 -9.02 15.38 13.57
N ARG A 190 -10.25 15.32 14.08
CA ARG A 190 -10.70 14.30 15.06
C ARG A 190 -10.55 12.85 14.58
N PHE A 191 -10.58 12.61 13.26
CA PHE A 191 -10.41 11.27 12.68
C PHE A 191 -8.94 10.91 12.43
N GLN A 192 -8.01 11.82 12.75
CA GLN A 192 -6.58 11.66 12.56
C GLN A 192 -5.81 11.87 13.88
N ASP A 193 -6.53 11.99 15.00
CA ASP A 193 -5.96 12.21 16.31
C ASP A 193 -5.45 10.90 16.93
N PRO A 194 -4.41 10.96 17.79
CA PRO A 194 -3.92 9.79 18.51
C PRO A 194 -5.03 9.05 19.26
N GLY A 195 -4.98 7.72 19.24
CA GLY A 195 -5.98 6.84 19.84
C GLY A 195 -7.06 6.36 18.86
N VAL A 196 -7.25 7.04 17.73
CA VAL A 196 -8.19 6.60 16.67
C VAL A 196 -7.67 5.32 16.02
N ASP A 197 -8.56 4.33 15.88
CA ASP A 197 -8.29 3.13 15.12
C ASP A 197 -8.50 3.35 13.61
N GLY A 198 -7.66 2.72 12.82
CA GLY A 198 -7.73 2.74 11.37
C GLY A 198 -7.55 1.36 10.77
N LEU A 199 -7.92 1.25 9.50
CA LEU A 199 -7.72 0.07 8.67
C LEU A 199 -6.87 0.46 7.47
N VAL A 200 -5.91 -0.40 7.16
CA VAL A 200 -5.10 -0.29 5.94
C VAL A 200 -5.34 -1.50 5.06
N TYR A 201 -5.29 -1.30 3.75
CA TYR A 201 -5.59 -2.33 2.75
C TYR A 201 -4.52 -2.37 1.67
N GLY A 202 -4.21 -3.58 1.20
CA GLY A 202 -3.31 -3.74 0.07
C GLY A 202 -3.00 -5.20 -0.28
N TRP A 203 -2.13 -5.36 -1.26
CA TRP A 203 -1.65 -6.63 -1.80
C TRP A 203 -0.13 -6.78 -1.64
N GLY A 204 0.51 -5.86 -0.92
CA GLY A 204 1.92 -5.90 -0.61
C GLY A 204 2.30 -7.09 0.25
N HIS A 205 3.60 -7.35 0.36
CA HIS A 205 4.08 -8.47 1.15
C HIS A 205 3.81 -8.25 2.65
N LEU A 206 3.65 -9.34 3.38
CA LEU A 206 3.22 -9.34 4.77
C LEU A 206 4.26 -8.77 5.75
N ASP A 207 5.55 -9.00 5.50
CA ASP A 207 6.63 -8.66 6.45
C ASP A 207 7.99 -8.31 5.79
N ILE A 208 8.11 -8.42 4.48
CA ILE A 208 9.41 -8.44 3.79
C ILE A 208 9.44 -7.30 2.79
N TRP A 209 10.49 -6.51 2.91
CA TRP A 209 10.91 -5.56 1.90
C TRP A 209 11.78 -6.27 0.86
N ARG A 210 11.45 -6.09 -0.42
CA ARG A 210 12.18 -6.76 -1.50
C ARG A 210 13.51 -6.04 -1.75
N LYS A 211 14.62 -6.75 -1.55
CA LYS A 211 15.97 -6.22 -1.80
C LYS A 211 16.18 -5.90 -3.29
N PRO A 212 17.03 -4.91 -3.64
CA PRO A 212 17.39 -4.66 -5.03
C PRO A 212 18.01 -5.92 -5.67
N GLY A 213 17.57 -6.23 -6.89
CA GLY A 213 18.00 -7.44 -7.60
C GLY A 213 17.21 -8.71 -7.27
N ASP A 214 16.34 -8.70 -6.26
CA ASP A 214 15.41 -9.80 -6.02
C ASP A 214 14.25 -9.76 -7.02
N THR A 215 14.14 -10.79 -7.86
CA THR A 215 13.13 -10.92 -8.92
C THR A 215 11.87 -11.64 -8.46
N LYS A 216 11.83 -12.14 -7.22
CA LYS A 216 10.68 -12.87 -6.70
C LYS A 216 9.51 -11.92 -6.46
N ASN A 217 8.32 -12.41 -6.83
CA ASN A 217 7.07 -11.76 -6.48
C ASN A 217 6.64 -12.18 -5.08
N TYR A 218 6.48 -11.19 -4.20
CA TYR A 218 6.10 -11.34 -2.81
C TYR A 218 4.69 -10.77 -2.53
N ASN A 219 4.03 -10.24 -3.56
CA ASN A 219 2.67 -9.72 -3.42
C ASN A 219 1.72 -10.84 -3.03
N GLN A 220 0.71 -10.48 -2.25
CA GLN A 220 -0.35 -11.37 -1.84
C GLN A 220 -1.35 -11.53 -2.98
N GLU A 221 -1.79 -12.77 -3.21
CA GLU A 221 -2.79 -13.05 -4.23
C GLU A 221 -4.15 -12.42 -3.90
N SER A 222 -4.56 -12.46 -2.63
CA SER A 222 -5.82 -11.86 -2.17
C SER A 222 -5.57 -10.57 -1.38
N LEU A 223 -6.54 -9.65 -1.47
CA LEU A 223 -6.55 -8.41 -0.70
C LEU A 223 -6.45 -8.69 0.80
N ARG A 224 -5.52 -7.98 1.44
CA ARG A 224 -5.26 -8.06 2.88
C ARG A 224 -5.64 -6.75 3.57
N TYR A 225 -5.89 -6.83 4.87
CA TYR A 225 -6.07 -5.66 5.73
C TYR A 225 -5.31 -5.79 7.04
N ALA A 226 -4.96 -4.66 7.66
CA ALA A 226 -4.49 -4.62 9.04
C ALA A 226 -5.18 -3.51 9.82
N ALA A 227 -5.51 -3.81 11.08
CA ALA A 227 -5.95 -2.81 12.04
C ALA A 227 -4.72 -2.10 12.63
N VAL A 228 -4.74 -0.77 12.61
CA VAL A 228 -3.66 0.08 13.11
C VAL A 228 -4.22 1.11 14.08
N LYS A 229 -3.40 1.52 15.04
CA LYS A 229 -3.75 2.62 15.96
C LYS A 229 -2.95 3.88 15.60
N ILE A 230 -3.64 5.02 15.48
CA ILE A 230 -2.99 6.32 15.33
C ILE A 230 -2.34 6.67 16.66
N ILE A 231 -1.07 7.09 16.61
CA ILE A 231 -0.27 7.42 17.80
C ILE A 231 0.27 8.84 17.70
N ASP A 232 0.76 9.35 18.83
CA ASP A 232 1.35 10.69 18.89
C ASP A 232 2.58 10.79 17.97
N LYS A 233 2.64 11.89 17.20
CA LYS A 233 3.74 12.16 16.26
C LYS A 233 5.10 12.18 16.93
N THR A 234 5.19 12.51 18.22
CA THR A 234 6.44 12.51 19.00
C THR A 234 7.16 11.17 18.94
N LEU A 235 6.41 10.06 18.95
CA LEU A 235 6.97 8.71 18.83
C LEU A 235 7.57 8.46 17.44
N CYS A 236 6.85 8.85 16.38
CA CYS A 236 7.40 8.82 15.02
C CYS A 236 8.64 9.71 14.88
N LYS A 237 8.59 10.96 15.34
CA LYS A 237 9.73 11.89 15.25
C LYS A 237 10.96 11.32 15.94
N LYS A 238 10.79 10.68 17.10
CA LYS A 238 11.88 9.96 17.78
C LYS A 238 12.38 8.79 16.94
N ALA A 239 11.48 7.98 16.39
CA ALA A 239 11.81 6.80 15.58
C ALA A 239 12.50 7.11 14.24
N TYR A 240 12.26 8.31 13.69
CA TYR A 240 12.81 8.83 12.44
C TYR A 240 13.85 9.95 12.64
N SER A 241 14.27 10.23 13.88
CA SER A 241 15.20 11.32 14.25
C SER A 241 16.53 11.32 13.51
N LYS A 242 16.95 10.17 12.98
CA LYS A 242 18.21 10.03 12.22
C LYS A 242 18.13 10.61 10.81
N PHE A 243 16.92 10.82 10.28
CA PHE A 243 16.72 11.35 8.95
C PHE A 243 16.55 12.87 9.02
N PRO A 244 17.37 13.64 8.27
CA PRO A 244 17.27 15.10 8.25
C PRO A 244 15.85 15.57 7.92
N ASN A 245 15.38 16.61 8.61
CA ASN A 245 14.08 17.25 8.36
C ASN A 245 12.81 16.37 8.46
N MET A 246 12.92 15.06 8.75
CA MET A 246 11.75 14.18 8.88
C MET A 246 10.79 14.63 9.98
N SER A 247 11.29 15.24 11.06
CA SER A 247 10.42 15.79 12.11
C SER A 247 9.42 16.82 11.57
N ASN A 248 9.87 17.70 10.67
CA ASN A 248 9.02 18.72 10.06
C ASN A 248 8.01 18.08 9.10
N VAL A 249 8.45 17.13 8.27
CA VAL A 249 7.56 16.39 7.36
C VAL A 249 6.48 15.65 8.14
N ILE A 250 6.87 15.00 9.24
CA ILE A 250 5.94 14.27 10.12
C ILE A 250 4.91 15.24 10.72
N ASP A 251 5.36 16.37 11.26
CA ASP A 251 4.48 17.35 11.88
C ASP A 251 3.51 17.98 10.88
N GLU A 252 3.97 18.32 9.69
CA GLU A 252 3.18 19.02 8.67
C GLU A 252 2.23 18.09 7.90
N PHE A 253 2.69 16.92 7.46
CA PHE A 253 1.97 16.15 6.42
C PHE A 253 1.57 14.74 6.81
N MET A 254 2.12 14.18 7.89
CA MET A 254 1.95 12.74 8.18
C MET A 254 0.97 12.43 9.29
N ILE A 255 0.38 11.24 9.19
CA ILE A 255 -0.26 10.48 10.26
C ILE A 255 0.72 9.39 10.69
N CYS A 256 0.87 9.21 12.00
CA CYS A 256 1.75 8.22 12.60
C CYS A 256 0.91 7.07 13.14
N THR A 257 1.26 5.83 12.79
CA THR A 257 0.60 4.64 13.37
C THR A 257 1.63 3.67 13.92
N GLU A 258 1.26 2.98 14.99
CA GLU A 258 2.01 1.85 15.53
C GLU A 258 1.07 0.96 16.33
N GLY A 259 1.31 -0.35 16.23
CA GLY A 259 0.54 -1.35 16.98
C GLY A 259 -0.83 -1.65 16.38
N LYS A 260 -1.40 -2.77 16.85
CA LYS A 260 -2.71 -3.28 16.42
C LYS A 260 -3.82 -2.33 16.85
N GLY A 261 -4.71 -2.01 15.91
CA GLY A 261 -5.97 -1.32 16.21
C GLY A 261 -6.97 -2.26 16.89
N GLU A 262 -7.98 -1.68 17.54
CA GLU A 262 -8.99 -2.43 18.31
C GLU A 262 -10.24 -2.80 17.48
N ILE A 263 -10.21 -2.59 16.16
CA ILE A 263 -11.34 -2.85 15.26
C ILE A 263 -11.03 -3.94 14.24
N ASP A 264 -12.05 -4.71 13.86
CA ASP A 264 -12.02 -5.65 12.74
C ASP A 264 -12.28 -4.94 11.39
N GLU A 265 -12.25 -5.68 10.28
CA GLU A 265 -12.55 -5.14 8.95
C GLU A 265 -13.98 -4.57 8.80
N HIS A 266 -14.89 -4.89 9.71
CA HIS A 266 -16.28 -4.41 9.70
C HIS A 266 -16.49 -3.22 10.65
N GLY A 267 -15.45 -2.78 11.35
CA GLY A 267 -15.53 -1.70 12.34
C GLY A 267 -16.06 -2.14 13.71
N ASN A 268 -16.18 -3.45 13.95
CA ASN A 268 -16.54 -3.98 15.27
C ASN A 268 -15.30 -4.03 16.16
N LEU A 269 -15.48 -3.84 17.47
CA LEU A 269 -14.41 -4.02 18.43
C LEU A 269 -13.95 -5.49 18.47
N ASP A 270 -12.65 -5.72 18.30
CA ASP A 270 -12.04 -7.04 18.41
C ASP A 270 -11.85 -7.40 19.89
N LEU A 271 -12.91 -7.89 20.52
CA LEU A 271 -12.95 -8.23 21.95
C LEU A 271 -12.17 -9.52 22.31
N ASN A 272 -11.51 -10.17 21.34
CA ASN A 272 -10.91 -11.49 21.53
C ASN A 272 -9.48 -11.48 22.11
N GLU A 273 -8.88 -10.30 22.32
CA GLU A 273 -7.59 -10.17 23.00
C GLU A 273 -7.74 -9.65 24.43
N GLY A 274 -8.24 -10.50 25.33
CA GLY A 274 -7.95 -10.47 26.77
C GLY A 274 -7.77 -9.09 27.44
N SER A 275 -8.64 -8.13 27.16
CA SER A 275 -8.71 -6.92 27.96
C SER A 275 -9.31 -7.32 29.31
N SER A 276 -8.44 -7.49 30.30
CA SER A 276 -8.83 -7.48 31.69
C SER A 276 -9.63 -6.19 31.94
N ASP A 277 -10.95 -6.34 32.01
CA ASP A 277 -11.91 -5.43 32.65
C ASP A 277 -11.47 -3.96 32.74
N THR A 278 -11.79 -3.20 31.71
CA THR A 278 -12.42 -1.90 31.95
C THR A 278 -13.86 -2.00 31.49
N LYS A 279 -14.71 -2.54 32.37
CA LYS A 279 -16.12 -2.13 32.39
C LYS A 279 -16.13 -0.60 32.39
N LEU A 280 -16.45 -0.01 31.24
CA LEU A 280 -16.79 1.40 31.16
C LEU A 280 -18.05 1.61 32.01
N ASN A 281 -17.87 1.97 33.28
CA ASN A 281 -18.92 2.62 34.03
C ASN A 281 -19.04 4.03 33.45
N GLY A 282 -20.15 4.28 32.76
CA GLY A 282 -20.44 5.50 32.00
C GLY A 282 -20.64 6.76 32.83
N CYS A 283 -19.73 7.06 33.76
CA CYS A 283 -19.61 8.30 34.51
C CYS A 283 -18.21 8.41 35.13
N LYS A 284 -17.33 9.28 34.62
CA LYS A 284 -16.52 10.18 35.45
C LYS A 284 -15.76 11.23 34.65
N ASP A 285 -15.99 12.49 35.02
CA ASP A 285 -15.24 13.66 34.63
C ASP A 285 -13.86 13.73 35.32
N SER A 286 -12.91 14.27 34.54
CA SER A 286 -11.75 15.09 34.90
C SER A 286 -10.74 14.61 35.97
N VAL A 287 -9.49 14.50 35.49
CA VAL A 287 -8.21 14.71 36.18
C VAL A 287 -7.80 13.62 37.18
N ASP A 288 -6.81 12.81 36.77
CA ASP A 288 -5.60 12.71 37.59
C ASP A 288 -4.37 12.34 36.75
N LYS A 289 -3.29 13.08 37.04
CA LYS A 289 -1.93 12.88 36.54
C LYS A 289 -1.42 11.50 36.98
N LEU A 290 -0.91 10.71 36.06
CA LEU A 290 0.10 9.70 36.39
C LEU A 290 1.35 9.89 35.53
N THR A 291 2.16 10.86 35.96
CA THR A 291 3.59 10.96 35.68
C THR A 291 4.34 9.95 36.53
N LEU A 292 4.87 8.89 35.90
CA LEU A 292 6.00 8.05 36.36
C LEU A 292 6.34 7.16 35.15
N CYS A 293 7.47 7.27 34.43
CA CYS A 293 8.84 7.38 34.92
C CYS A 293 9.70 8.27 34.02
N ASP A 294 10.52 9.06 34.70
CA ASP A 294 11.58 9.92 34.17
C ASP A 294 12.89 9.10 34.08
N LYS A 295 13.65 9.35 33.01
CA LYS A 295 15.12 9.32 32.88
C LYS A 295 15.92 8.01 32.74
N ASP A 296 16.85 8.14 31.79
CA ASP A 296 18.14 7.48 31.56
C ASP A 296 18.18 6.00 31.15
N THR A 297 18.38 5.77 29.85
CA THR A 297 19.65 5.23 29.32
C THR A 297 19.61 5.17 27.79
N ALA A 298 20.55 5.88 27.17
CA ALA A 298 20.83 5.79 25.75
C ALA A 298 21.51 4.44 25.44
N ALA A 299 20.72 3.42 25.12
CA ALA A 299 21.24 2.20 24.51
C ALA A 299 21.27 2.38 22.99
N ALA A 300 22.48 2.60 22.47
CA ALA A 300 22.77 2.68 21.06
C ALA A 300 22.49 1.32 20.39
N ASN A 301 21.31 1.15 19.80
CA ASN A 301 21.14 0.16 18.75
C ASN A 301 21.95 0.65 17.55
N VAL A 302 23.01 -0.08 17.23
CA VAL A 302 23.81 0.10 16.02
C VAL A 302 22.90 -0.23 14.84
N PHE A 303 22.37 0.81 14.21
CA PHE A 303 21.74 0.72 12.90
C PHE A 303 22.89 0.61 11.89
N LEU A 304 23.07 -0.56 11.30
CA LEU A 304 23.91 -0.69 10.12
C LEU A 304 23.18 -0.04 8.94
N GLU A 305 23.88 0.89 8.30
CA GLU A 305 23.47 1.62 7.10
C GLU A 305 23.12 0.62 5.98
N ASP A 306 22.02 0.88 5.26
CA ASP A 306 21.73 0.20 4.01
C ASP A 306 22.59 0.81 2.89
N GLU A 307 23.63 0.10 2.48
CA GLU A 307 24.51 0.46 1.36
C GLU A 307 23.81 0.39 0.00
N THR A 308 22.61 -0.20 -0.12
CA THR A 308 21.85 -0.21 -1.39
C THR A 308 21.16 1.11 -1.72
N ARG A 309 21.33 2.12 -0.85
CA ARG A 309 21.03 3.53 -1.11
C ARG A 309 22.31 4.39 -1.29
N ARG A 310 23.48 3.82 -1.58
CA ARG A 310 24.75 4.58 -1.58
C ARG A 310 25.85 4.15 -2.56
N GLU A 311 25.54 3.53 -3.70
CA GLU A 311 26.54 3.40 -4.77
C GLU A 311 26.45 4.57 -5.75
N VAL A 312 27.11 5.68 -5.42
CA VAL A 312 27.99 6.54 -6.25
C VAL A 312 28.32 7.73 -5.36
N LEU A 313 29.29 7.60 -4.45
CA LEU A 313 30.00 8.73 -3.83
C LEU A 313 31.21 8.24 -3.01
N ARG A 314 32.04 7.35 -3.57
CA ARG A 314 33.38 7.07 -3.01
C ARG A 314 34.41 6.83 -4.12
N SER A 315 34.72 7.89 -4.84
CA SER A 315 36.05 8.11 -5.42
C SER A 315 36.61 9.43 -4.88
N ALA A 316 36.76 9.53 -3.56
CA ALA A 316 37.65 10.48 -2.92
C ALA A 316 37.83 10.11 -1.45
N ASN A 317 39.09 10.01 -1.02
CA ASN A 317 39.59 10.01 0.36
C ASN A 317 39.61 8.67 1.12
N GLN A 318 40.56 7.85 0.68
CA GLN A 318 41.62 7.17 1.45
C GLN A 318 41.52 6.96 2.98
N THR A 319 41.99 5.76 3.35
CA THR A 319 42.82 5.33 4.51
C THR A 319 42.22 5.03 5.89
N SER A 320 42.15 3.71 6.16
CA SER A 320 42.85 2.95 7.23
C SER A 320 42.73 3.38 8.69
N ASN A 321 42.11 2.53 9.54
CA ASN A 321 42.82 1.65 10.50
C ASN A 321 41.85 0.91 11.46
N GLN A 322 42.21 -0.35 11.74
CA GLN A 322 41.58 -1.31 12.64
C GLN A 322 41.76 -0.97 14.13
N THR A 323 40.85 -1.45 15.00
CA THR A 323 41.15 -2.28 16.21
C THR A 323 39.89 -2.75 16.95
N THR A 324 40.07 -3.65 17.93
CA THR A 324 39.32 -4.89 18.21
C THR A 324 38.74 -4.96 19.65
N ILE A 325 37.62 -5.69 19.84
CA ILE A 325 37.19 -6.58 20.99
C ILE A 325 36.90 -5.87 22.36
N VAL A 326 35.81 -6.08 23.11
CA VAL A 326 35.45 -7.23 23.99
C VAL A 326 33.98 -7.13 24.45
N LYS A 327 33.27 -8.28 24.50
CA LYS A 327 31.91 -8.50 25.02
C LYS A 327 31.89 -8.66 26.56
N ASN A 328 30.79 -8.26 27.21
CA ASN A 328 30.22 -8.98 28.36
C ASN A 328 28.77 -8.51 28.61
N GLU A 329 27.80 -9.33 28.17
CA GLU A 329 26.37 -9.16 28.44
C GLU A 329 25.92 -10.20 29.49
N THR A 330 25.13 -9.76 30.47
CA THR A 330 24.11 -10.60 31.11
C THR A 330 22.79 -9.84 31.08
N LEU A 331 22.01 -10.14 30.05
CA LEU A 331 20.61 -9.70 29.86
C LEU A 331 19.68 -10.48 30.80
N SER A 332 18.84 -9.77 31.55
CA SER A 332 17.51 -10.25 31.90
C SER A 332 16.49 -9.27 31.32
N SER A 333 16.14 -9.50 30.04
CA SER A 333 15.15 -8.70 29.30
C SER A 333 13.76 -9.28 29.53
N ARG A 334 12.94 -8.56 30.30
CA ARG A 334 11.48 -8.71 30.25
C ARG A 334 11.01 -8.20 28.88
N ARG A 335 10.71 -9.12 27.96
CA ARG A 335 10.12 -8.81 26.65
C ARG A 335 8.66 -8.40 26.81
N PHE A 336 8.37 -7.11 26.82
CA PHE A 336 7.06 -6.62 26.38
C PHE A 336 7.06 -6.59 24.85
N SER A 337 6.49 -7.64 24.25
CA SER A 337 6.28 -7.74 22.80
C SER A 337 5.02 -6.97 22.42
N THR A 338 5.16 -5.69 22.05
CA THR A 338 4.07 -5.01 21.34
C THR A 338 3.97 -5.58 19.92
N ARG A 339 2.83 -6.23 19.61
CA ARG A 339 2.48 -6.65 18.25
C ARG A 339 2.47 -5.41 17.37
N LYS A 340 3.30 -5.37 16.31
CA LYS A 340 3.38 -4.21 15.41
C LYS A 340 2.58 -4.54 14.15
N THR A 341 1.68 -3.68 13.68
CA THR A 341 0.87 -3.86 12.45
C THR A 341 1.01 -2.65 11.54
N GLY A 342 0.93 -2.83 10.21
CA GLY A 342 0.96 -1.72 9.25
C GLY A 342 1.46 -2.11 7.86
N ILE A 343 1.58 -1.12 6.97
CA ILE A 343 1.96 -1.30 5.56
C ILE A 343 3.35 -1.90 5.36
N CYS A 344 3.58 -2.55 4.22
CA CYS A 344 4.89 -3.01 3.82
C CYS A 344 5.07 -2.82 2.29
N GLN A 345 6.11 -3.44 1.73
CA GLN A 345 6.46 -3.32 0.32
C GLN A 345 5.25 -3.56 -0.58
N ASN A 346 5.06 -2.65 -1.54
CA ASN A 346 3.97 -2.65 -2.53
C ASN A 346 2.55 -2.37 -1.98
N ASP A 347 2.43 -1.88 -0.74
CA ASP A 347 1.20 -1.25 -0.22
C ASP A 347 1.22 0.28 -0.36
N HIS A 348 2.27 0.87 -0.94
CA HIS A 348 2.36 2.32 -1.17
C HIS A 348 1.15 2.84 -1.93
N GLY A 349 0.65 4.01 -1.55
CA GLY A 349 -0.58 4.56 -2.13
C GLY A 349 -1.86 3.93 -1.61
N GLY A 350 -1.78 2.82 -0.87
CA GLY A 350 -2.92 2.16 -0.24
C GLY A 350 -3.66 3.06 0.75
N PRO A 351 -4.99 2.88 0.88
CA PRO A 351 -5.79 3.73 1.75
C PRO A 351 -5.58 3.41 3.24
N LEU A 352 -5.42 4.47 4.03
CA LEU A 352 -5.70 4.46 5.47
C LEU A 352 -7.11 5.03 5.69
N VAL A 353 -7.99 4.20 6.23
CA VAL A 353 -9.39 4.57 6.50
C VAL A 353 -9.72 4.47 7.98
N THR A 354 -10.76 5.19 8.39
CA THR A 354 -11.40 5.04 9.70
C THR A 354 -12.92 5.17 9.55
N TRP A 355 -13.66 5.14 10.64
CA TRP A 355 -15.12 5.17 10.64
C TRP A 355 -15.68 6.54 11.01
N ALA A 356 -16.57 7.07 10.17
CA ALA A 356 -17.42 8.21 10.46
C ALA A 356 -18.87 7.75 10.54
N GLY A 357 -19.34 7.46 11.76
CA GLY A 357 -20.60 6.75 11.97
C GLY A 357 -20.52 5.35 11.37
N ALA A 358 -21.48 4.98 10.53
CA ALA A 358 -21.54 3.67 9.88
C ALA A 358 -20.77 3.59 8.54
N ASN A 359 -19.95 4.57 8.20
CA ASN A 359 -19.25 4.62 6.92
C ASN A 359 -17.73 4.70 7.10
N GLU A 360 -17.00 3.91 6.33
CA GLU A 360 -15.55 4.09 6.17
C GLU A 360 -15.27 5.40 5.41
N VAL A 361 -14.26 6.13 5.88
CA VAL A 361 -13.77 7.37 5.27
C VAL A 361 -12.26 7.36 5.13
N LEU A 362 -11.75 7.89 4.01
CA LEU A 362 -10.33 7.99 3.74
C LEU A 362 -9.72 9.14 4.55
N ILE A 363 -8.67 8.85 5.32
CA ILE A 363 -7.96 9.84 6.15
C ILE A 363 -6.48 9.97 5.80
N GLY A 364 -5.90 8.99 5.11
CA GLY A 364 -4.51 9.04 4.69
C GLY A 364 -4.16 8.05 3.59
N VAL A 365 -2.93 8.16 3.12
CA VAL A 365 -2.36 7.35 2.04
C VAL A 365 -1.04 6.76 2.51
N ALA A 366 -0.84 5.46 2.33
CA ALA A 366 0.38 4.75 2.69
C ALA A 366 1.63 5.37 2.03
N SER A 367 2.61 5.79 2.84
CA SER A 367 3.80 6.50 2.34
C SER A 367 5.12 5.88 2.81
N VAL A 368 5.37 5.76 4.12
CA VAL A 368 6.70 5.33 4.62
C VAL A 368 6.61 4.28 5.70
N PHE A 369 7.55 3.34 5.66
CA PHE A 369 7.86 2.37 6.69
C PHE A 369 9.38 2.25 6.87
N LYS A 370 9.83 1.58 7.93
CA LYS A 370 11.24 1.30 8.16
C LYS A 370 11.55 -0.14 7.75
N VAL A 371 12.81 -0.39 7.42
CA VAL A 371 13.29 -1.72 7.04
C VAL A 371 14.45 -2.11 7.95
N THR A 372 14.46 -3.36 8.43
CA THR A 372 15.59 -3.90 9.22
C THR A 372 16.68 -4.45 8.32
N THR A 373 17.81 -4.84 8.91
CA THR A 373 18.93 -5.52 8.23
C THR A 373 18.53 -6.85 7.58
N GLU A 374 17.50 -7.51 8.12
CA GLU A 374 16.91 -8.75 7.59
C GLU A 374 15.86 -8.46 6.50
N SER A 375 15.74 -7.20 6.08
CA SER A 375 14.72 -6.72 5.15
C SER A 375 13.29 -6.91 5.66
N THR A 376 13.07 -6.81 6.96
CA THR A 376 11.72 -6.85 7.52
C THR A 376 11.11 -5.45 7.64
N CYS A 377 9.84 -5.32 7.28
CA CYS A 377 9.10 -4.07 7.41
C CYS A 377 8.76 -3.81 8.88
N THR A 378 9.06 -2.60 9.34
CA THR A 378 8.84 -2.20 10.74
C THR A 378 8.29 -0.79 10.84
N GLY A 379 7.44 -0.61 11.85
CA GLY A 379 6.90 0.71 12.20
C GLY A 379 7.86 1.55 13.07
N PRO A 380 7.40 2.73 13.52
CA PRO A 380 6.09 3.33 13.22
C PRO A 380 5.86 3.54 11.72
N TYR A 381 4.63 3.45 11.24
CA TYR A 381 4.27 3.60 9.83
C TYR A 381 3.69 4.99 9.59
N LEU A 382 4.08 5.63 8.49
CA LEU A 382 3.67 6.99 8.12
C LEU A 382 2.73 6.98 6.91
N TYR A 383 1.67 7.79 7.02
CA TYR A 383 0.69 7.97 5.97
C TYR A 383 0.54 9.46 5.68
N THR A 384 0.47 9.83 4.40
CA THR A 384 0.22 11.20 3.99
C THR A 384 -1.23 11.59 4.34
N SER A 385 -1.40 12.60 5.17
CA SER A 385 -2.69 13.06 5.69
C SER A 385 -3.56 13.68 4.59
N THR A 386 -4.82 13.25 4.48
CA THR A 386 -5.80 13.93 3.62
C THR A 386 -6.13 15.33 4.13
N ARG A 387 -6.13 15.55 5.46
CA ARG A 387 -6.43 16.85 6.09
C ARG A 387 -5.36 17.88 5.75
N CYS A 388 -4.09 17.54 5.95
CA CYS A 388 -2.99 18.46 5.67
C CYS A 388 -2.87 18.76 4.17
N ASN A 389 -3.41 17.87 3.32
CA ASN A 389 -3.49 18.01 1.87
C ASN A 389 -4.89 18.38 1.37
N GLY A 390 -5.74 18.88 2.26
CA GLY A 390 -7.16 19.04 1.98
C GLY A 390 -7.45 20.03 0.86
N MET A 391 -6.68 21.12 0.77
CA MET A 391 -6.87 22.10 -0.31
C MET A 391 -6.50 21.51 -1.68
N PHE A 392 -5.37 20.81 -1.76
CA PHE A 392 -4.92 20.09 -2.96
C PHE A 392 -6.00 19.12 -3.46
N LEU A 393 -6.43 18.22 -2.58
CA LEU A 393 -7.45 17.22 -2.91
C LEU A 393 -8.79 17.86 -3.27
N HIS A 394 -9.26 18.83 -2.47
CA HIS A 394 -10.54 19.48 -2.70
C HIS A 394 -10.58 20.16 -4.07
N CYS A 395 -9.54 20.91 -4.45
CA CYS A 395 -9.58 21.68 -5.69
C CYS A 395 -9.50 20.82 -6.96
N ILE A 396 -8.77 19.71 -6.90
CA ILE A 396 -8.68 18.77 -8.03
C ILE A 396 -9.97 17.96 -8.17
N LEU A 397 -10.51 17.46 -7.06
CA LEU A 397 -11.67 16.58 -7.06
C LEU A 397 -13.01 17.33 -7.21
N SER A 398 -13.05 18.62 -6.88
CA SER A 398 -14.28 19.41 -7.02
C SER A 398 -14.58 19.76 -8.47
N SER A 399 -15.83 19.50 -8.87
CA SER A 399 -16.37 20.01 -10.13
C SER A 399 -16.37 21.54 -10.15
N LYS A 400 -16.24 22.15 -11.33
CA LYS A 400 -16.20 23.63 -11.49
C LYS A 400 -17.39 24.32 -10.80
N ALA A 401 -18.57 23.71 -10.80
CA ALA A 401 -19.77 24.26 -10.16
C ALA A 401 -19.75 24.26 -8.62
N ARG A 402 -18.96 23.39 -7.99
CA ARG A 402 -18.81 23.28 -6.53
C ARG A 402 -17.42 23.72 -6.03
N ARG A 403 -16.61 24.24 -6.95
CA ARG A 403 -15.22 24.61 -6.69
C ARG A 403 -15.19 25.93 -5.91
N ARG A 404 -14.42 25.95 -4.82
CA ARG A 404 -14.16 27.19 -4.07
C ARG A 404 -13.34 28.13 -4.94
N SER A 405 -13.59 29.44 -4.85
CA SER A 405 -12.84 30.46 -5.60
C SER A 405 -11.32 30.38 -5.38
N ILE A 406 -10.88 29.91 -4.22
CA ILE A 406 -9.46 29.70 -3.90
C ILE A 406 -8.78 28.70 -4.85
N CYS A 407 -9.52 27.74 -5.42
CA CYS A 407 -8.98 26.75 -6.34
C CYS A 407 -8.62 27.33 -7.71
N ASP A 408 -9.23 28.45 -8.08
CA ASP A 408 -8.94 29.16 -9.32
C ASP A 408 -7.93 30.31 -9.07
N SER A 409 -7.52 30.51 -7.82
CA SER A 409 -6.50 31.50 -7.45
C SER A 409 -5.08 31.02 -7.84
N PRO A 410 -4.12 31.94 -8.08
CA PRO A 410 -2.74 31.59 -8.35
C PRO A 410 -2.10 30.74 -7.24
N PRO A 411 -1.07 29.92 -7.54
CA PRO A 411 -0.45 29.01 -6.57
C PRO A 411 -0.03 29.67 -5.26
N ILE A 412 0.47 30.91 -5.32
CA ILE A 412 0.89 31.68 -4.14
C ILE A 412 -0.25 31.93 -3.14
N MET A 413 -1.48 32.12 -3.62
CA MET A 413 -2.66 32.30 -2.76
C MET A 413 -3.26 30.95 -2.34
N ARG A 414 -3.13 29.94 -3.20
CA ARG A 414 -3.66 28.59 -2.95
C ARG A 414 -2.85 27.81 -1.91
N GLY A 415 -1.58 28.19 -1.73
CA GLY A 415 -0.65 27.57 -0.78
C GLY A 415 0.00 26.29 -1.30
N TYR A 416 -0.27 25.91 -2.56
CA TYR A 416 0.38 24.79 -3.23
C TYR A 416 0.35 24.98 -4.74
N GLU A 417 1.28 24.28 -5.41
CA GLU A 417 1.36 24.17 -6.86
C GLU A 417 1.31 22.69 -7.24
N THR A 418 0.94 22.40 -8.48
CA THR A 418 0.72 21.04 -8.96
C THR A 418 1.46 20.77 -10.24
N VAL A 419 1.98 19.55 -10.38
CA VAL A 419 2.50 19.02 -11.64
C VAL A 419 1.43 18.08 -12.20
N GLU A 420 0.88 18.48 -13.33
CA GLU A 420 -0.16 17.74 -14.05
C GLU A 420 0.48 17.05 -15.26
N LYS A 421 0.40 15.73 -15.33
CA LYS A 421 0.89 14.93 -16.46
C LYS A 421 -0.30 14.30 -17.18
N PHE A 422 -0.37 14.47 -18.50
CA PHE A 422 -1.34 13.80 -19.36
C PHE A 422 -0.64 12.65 -20.09
N VAL A 423 -1.20 11.45 -19.98
CA VAL A 423 -0.63 10.23 -20.57
C VAL A 423 -1.47 9.87 -21.79
N SER A 424 -0.89 9.98 -22.98
CA SER A 424 -1.55 9.56 -24.22
C SER A 424 -1.22 8.11 -24.53
N TRP A 425 -2.24 7.29 -24.81
CA TRP A 425 -2.10 5.88 -25.14
C TRP A 425 -2.22 5.62 -26.65
N LYS A 426 -2.47 6.64 -27.48
CA LYS A 426 -2.71 6.51 -28.94
C LYS A 426 -1.69 5.61 -29.67
N ASN A 427 -0.40 5.74 -29.32
CA ASN A 427 0.69 5.01 -29.97
C ASN A 427 1.27 3.90 -29.06
N HIS A 428 0.61 3.61 -27.94
CA HIS A 428 1.05 2.57 -27.02
C HIS A 428 0.63 1.19 -27.55
N PRO A 429 1.45 0.13 -27.41
CA PRO A 429 1.12 -1.22 -27.91
C PRO A 429 -0.17 -1.82 -27.35
N ALA A 430 -0.61 -1.36 -26.18
CA ALA A 430 -1.91 -1.73 -25.61
C ALA A 430 -3.13 -0.98 -26.20
N GLY A 431 -2.90 -0.19 -27.26
CA GLY A 431 -3.91 0.60 -27.95
C GLY A 431 -4.27 1.92 -27.27
N PRO A 432 -5.05 2.78 -27.95
CA PRO A 432 -5.52 4.07 -27.43
C PRO A 432 -6.39 3.91 -26.18
N ALA A 433 -6.44 4.96 -25.37
CA ALA A 433 -7.38 5.06 -24.28
C ALA A 433 -8.80 5.35 -24.82
N GLN A 434 -9.82 4.92 -24.09
CA GLN A 434 -11.23 5.05 -24.49
C GLN A 434 -11.61 6.48 -24.87
N ASN A 435 -11.18 7.46 -24.07
CA ASN A 435 -11.41 8.88 -24.35
C ASN A 435 -10.68 9.37 -25.61
N GLU A 436 -9.59 8.72 -26.01
CA GLU A 436 -8.85 9.08 -27.23
C GLU A 436 -9.51 8.51 -28.48
N ILE A 437 -10.16 7.34 -28.37
CA ILE A 437 -11.00 6.75 -29.42
C ILE A 437 -12.21 7.65 -29.66
N GLU A 438 -12.90 8.05 -28.60
CA GLU A 438 -14.08 8.92 -28.68
C GLU A 438 -13.78 10.25 -29.35
N ILE A 439 -12.61 10.84 -29.10
CA ILE A 439 -12.16 12.07 -29.75
C ILE A 439 -11.89 11.82 -31.24
N ASP A 440 -11.17 10.77 -31.60
CA ASP A 440 -10.86 10.43 -32.99
C ASP A 440 -12.15 10.16 -33.81
N ASP A 441 -13.12 9.46 -33.22
CA ASP A 441 -14.43 9.23 -33.84
C ASP A 441 -15.23 10.53 -34.03
N GLN A 442 -15.17 11.45 -33.07
CA GLN A 442 -15.78 12.77 -33.20
C GLN A 442 -15.12 13.61 -34.30
N GLU A 443 -13.79 13.65 -34.35
CA GLU A 443 -13.03 14.37 -35.39
C GLU A 443 -13.35 13.82 -36.79
N LYS A 444 -13.38 12.49 -36.95
CA LYS A 444 -13.79 11.83 -38.20
C LYS A 444 -15.23 12.17 -38.60
N ALA A 445 -16.15 12.17 -37.64
CA ALA A 445 -17.55 12.53 -37.89
C ALA A 445 -17.71 14.00 -38.31
N GLU A 446 -16.92 14.91 -37.74
CA GLU A 446 -16.90 16.32 -38.14
C GLU A 446 -16.31 16.52 -39.54
N GLU A 447 -15.24 15.80 -39.87
CA GLU A 447 -14.63 15.83 -41.21
C GLU A 447 -15.61 15.31 -42.27
N GLN A 448 -16.30 14.21 -42.00
CA GLN A 448 -17.32 13.67 -42.91
C GLN A 448 -18.50 14.66 -43.11
N LYS A 449 -18.93 15.35 -42.05
CA LYS A 449 -19.93 16.43 -42.16
C LYS A 449 -19.42 17.59 -43.01
N LYS A 450 -18.14 17.95 -42.93
CA LYS A 450 -17.52 19.00 -43.75
C LYS A 450 -17.51 18.61 -45.23
N ILE A 451 -17.08 17.38 -45.54
CA ILE A 451 -17.11 16.82 -46.90
C ILE A 451 -18.53 16.84 -47.46
N TYR A 452 -19.53 16.39 -46.70
CA TYR A 452 -20.92 16.41 -47.14
C TYR A 452 -21.43 17.83 -47.42
N ARG A 453 -21.07 18.81 -46.59
CA ARG A 453 -21.41 20.22 -46.83
C ARG A 453 -20.76 20.78 -48.09
N GLU A 454 -19.53 20.38 -48.40
CA GLU A 454 -18.86 20.77 -49.65
C GLU A 454 -19.50 20.12 -50.88
N PHE A 455 -19.82 18.82 -50.83
CA PHE A 455 -20.59 18.16 -51.88
C PHE A 455 -21.97 18.80 -52.10
N ALA A 456 -22.68 19.13 -51.02
CA ALA A 456 -23.97 19.82 -51.11
C ALA A 456 -23.85 21.23 -51.74
N LYS A 457 -22.75 21.95 -51.52
CA LYS A 457 -22.47 23.23 -52.20
C LYS A 457 -22.20 23.05 -53.69
N ILE A 458 -21.49 21.98 -54.07
CA ILE A 458 -21.21 21.65 -55.47
C ILE A 458 -22.51 21.27 -56.21
N ASN A 459 -23.37 20.45 -55.59
CA ASN A 459 -24.66 20.09 -56.18
C ASN A 459 -25.60 21.30 -56.34
N LYS A 460 -25.56 22.25 -55.40
CA LYS A 460 -26.33 23.50 -55.51
C LYS A 460 -25.83 24.43 -56.63
N PHE A 461 -24.56 24.28 -57.04
CA PHE A 461 -24.01 24.93 -58.24
C PHE A 461 -24.41 24.18 -59.53
N SER A 462 -24.53 22.85 -59.49
CA SER A 462 -24.98 22.02 -60.61
C SER A 462 -26.46 22.21 -60.94
N ASP A 463 -27.32 22.51 -59.95
CA ASP A 463 -28.74 22.79 -60.19
C ASP A 463 -28.99 24.12 -60.94
N ASN A 464 -28.00 25.02 -61.00
CA ASN A 464 -28.04 26.23 -61.82
C ASN A 464 -27.47 26.03 -63.25
N GLN A 465 -27.07 24.81 -63.62
CA GLN A 465 -26.62 24.43 -64.97
C GLN A 465 -27.31 23.16 -65.48
N MET A 466 -28.62 23.06 -65.31
CA MET A 466 -29.43 22.11 -66.07
C MET A 466 -29.76 22.71 -67.46
N ILE A 467 -28.86 22.50 -68.43
CA ILE A 467 -29.26 22.50 -69.84
C ILE A 467 -30.13 21.26 -70.06
N ALA A 468 -31.39 21.48 -70.37
CA ALA A 468 -32.35 20.44 -70.70
C ALA A 468 -31.93 19.68 -71.97
N LEU A 469 -31.35 18.48 -71.81
CA LEU A 469 -31.36 17.47 -72.86
C LEU A 469 -32.48 16.48 -72.57
N ARG A 470 -33.55 16.59 -73.37
CA ARG A 470 -34.67 15.63 -73.39
C ARG A 470 -34.16 14.21 -73.65
N PRO A 471 -34.63 13.19 -72.92
CA PRO A 471 -34.55 11.82 -73.38
C PRO A 471 -35.48 11.64 -74.59
N GLN A 472 -34.94 11.25 -75.75
CA GLN A 472 -35.73 10.74 -76.87
C GLN A 472 -36.19 9.33 -76.51
N LEU A 473 -37.51 9.08 -76.52
CA LEU A 473 -38.08 7.75 -76.38
C LEU A 473 -37.66 6.85 -77.56
N PRO A 474 -37.40 5.55 -77.33
CA PRO A 474 -37.19 4.61 -78.41
C PRO A 474 -38.52 4.39 -79.17
N ILE A 475 -38.53 4.75 -80.44
CA ILE A 475 -39.59 4.38 -81.38
C ILE A 475 -39.44 2.88 -81.63
N ASN A 476 -40.40 2.10 -81.14
CA ASN A 476 -40.57 0.71 -81.53
C ASN A 476 -41.75 0.66 -82.51
N LYS A 477 -41.54 0.09 -83.72
CA LYS A 477 -42.59 -0.62 -84.48
C LYS A 477 -42.01 -1.34 -85.72
N SER A 478 -42.47 -2.60 -85.84
CA SER A 478 -42.47 -3.58 -86.94
C SER A 478 -41.13 -4.12 -87.41
#